data_AF-A0A257LMD8-F1
#
_entry.id   AF-A0A257LMD8-F1
#
_cell.length_a   1.000
_cell.length_b   1.000
_cell.length_c   1.000
_cell.angle_alpha   90.00
_cell.angle_beta   90.00
_cell.angle_gamma   90.00
#
_symmetry.space_group_name_H-M   'P 1'
#
loop_
_entity.id
_entity.type
_entity.pdbx_description
1 polymer ?
#
loop_
_entity_poly.entity_id
_entity_poly.type
_entity_poly.pdbx_seq_one_letter_code
_entity_poly.pdbx_strand_id
1 'polypeptide(L)' 'MATQLKLVEEDKKAVDRQKALEAALAQIDRAFGKGSAMKLGSKETMQVESISTGSLGLDIALGIGGLPRGRVIEV' A
#
# COMPACT_ATOMS: atom_id res chain seq x y z
N MET A 1 38.11 -10.44 -31.78
CA MET A 1 38.02 -10.46 -30.30
C MET A 1 37.08 -9.34 -29.88
N ALA A 2 35.96 -9.66 -29.23
CA ALA A 2 35.17 -8.68 -28.49
C ALA A 2 34.28 -9.46 -27.50
N THR A 3 34.80 -9.72 -26.30
CA THR A 3 33.98 -10.16 -25.17
C THR A 3 33.39 -8.90 -24.53
N GLN A 4 32.08 -8.72 -24.69
CA GLN A 4 31.33 -7.63 -24.08
C GLN A 4 31.20 -7.90 -22.57
N LEU A 5 32.01 -7.22 -21.76
CA LEU A 5 31.92 -7.22 -20.30
C LEU A 5 31.05 -6.06 -19.84
N LYS A 6 29.81 -6.35 -19.41
CA LYS A 6 29.14 -5.67 -18.28
C LYS A 6 27.76 -6.27 -18.06
N LEU A 7 27.44 -6.60 -16.80
CA LEU A 7 26.10 -6.55 -16.19
C LEU A 7 26.06 -7.02 -14.72
N VAL A 8 27.15 -7.57 -14.16
CA VAL A 8 27.13 -8.16 -12.79
C VAL A 8 27.02 -7.13 -11.64
N GLU A 9 27.44 -5.89 -11.85
CA GLU A 9 27.47 -4.88 -10.77
C GLU A 9 26.11 -4.25 -10.46
N GLU A 10 25.23 -4.11 -11.46
CA GLU A 10 23.90 -3.51 -11.27
C GLU A 10 22.96 -4.45 -10.53
N ASP A 11 22.97 -5.74 -10.89
CA ASP A 11 22.17 -6.77 -10.23
C ASP A 11 22.53 -6.93 -8.75
N LYS A 12 23.83 -6.92 -8.41
CA LYS A 12 24.27 -6.95 -7.00
C LYS A 12 23.73 -5.76 -6.20
N LYS A 13 23.79 -4.54 -6.76
CA LYS A 13 23.28 -3.33 -6.09
C LYS A 13 21.77 -3.40 -5.87
N ALA A 14 21.01 -3.93 -6.83
CA ALA A 14 19.56 -4.10 -6.69
C ALA A 14 19.22 -5.10 -5.56
N VAL A 15 19.93 -6.22 -5.50
CA VAL A 15 19.75 -7.25 -4.46
C VAL A 15 20.09 -6.70 -3.07
N ASP A 16 21.17 -5.95 -2.92
CA ASP A 16 21.57 -5.38 -1.63
C ASP A 16 20.57 -4.32 -1.14
N ARG A 17 20.03 -3.49 -2.04
CA ARG A 17 18.96 -2.53 -1.71
C ARG A 17 17.69 -3.24 -1.24
N GLN A 18 17.30 -4.31 -1.91
CA GLN A 18 16.11 -5.08 -1.56
C GLN A 18 16.24 -5.71 -0.16
N LYS A 19 17.41 -6.29 0.16
CA LYS A 19 17.70 -6.83 1.49
C LYS A 19 17.68 -5.75 2.58
N ALA A 20 18.27 -4.59 2.33
CA ALA A 20 18.26 -3.48 3.26
C ALA A 20 16.83 -2.97 3.55
N LEU A 21 15.99 -2.90 2.50
CA LEU A 21 14.59 -2.53 2.62
C LEU A 21 13.80 -3.53 3.47
N GLU A 22 13.97 -4.84 3.23
CA GLU A 22 13.31 -5.90 3.99
C GLU A 22 13.73 -5.88 5.46
N ALA A 23 15.01 -5.66 5.75
CA ALA A 23 15.51 -5.51 7.11
C ALA A 23 14.89 -4.30 7.83
N ALA A 24 14.79 -3.16 7.15
CA ALA A 24 14.16 -1.96 7.70
C ALA A 24 12.66 -2.15 7.96
N LEU A 25 11.93 -2.79 7.04
CA LEU A 25 10.52 -3.13 7.24
C LEU A 25 10.33 -4.08 8.42
N ALA A 26 11.21 -5.08 8.58
CA ALA A 26 11.17 -5.99 9.72
C ALA A 26 11.43 -5.27 11.06
N GLN A 27 12.30 -4.25 11.07
CA GLN A 27 12.52 -3.42 12.25
C GLN A 27 11.28 -2.59 12.62
N ILE A 28 10.62 -1.98 11.62
CA ILE A 28 9.37 -1.23 11.82
C ILE A 28 8.28 -2.14 12.39
N ASP A 29 8.10 -3.32 11.80
CA ASP A 29 7.14 -4.33 12.26
C ASP A 29 7.38 -4.74 13.73
N ARG A 30 8.64 -4.90 14.12
CA ARG A 30 9.01 -5.30 15.49
C ARG A 30 8.76 -4.18 16.49
N ALA A 31 9.00 -2.93 16.10
CA ALA A 31 8.87 -1.78 17.00
C ALA A 31 7.41 -1.32 17.16
N PHE A 32 6.60 -1.40 16.09
CA PHE A 32 5.28 -0.76 16.04
C PHE A 32 4.13 -1.75 15.79
N GLY A 33 4.43 -3.04 15.60
CA GLY A 33 3.46 -4.08 15.32
C GLY A 33 3.38 -4.45 13.84
N LYS A 34 2.73 -5.58 13.55
CA LYS A 34 2.61 -6.07 12.18
C LYS A 34 1.74 -5.15 11.32
N GLY A 35 2.25 -4.78 10.15
CA GLY A 35 1.51 -3.97 9.18
C GLY A 35 1.61 -2.47 9.41
N SER A 36 2.52 -2.02 10.27
CA SER A 36 2.82 -0.60 10.46
C SER A 36 3.41 0.06 9.21
N ALA A 37 4.07 -0.71 8.34
CA ALA A 37 4.47 -0.27 7.00
C ALA A 37 4.32 -1.42 6.01
N MET A 38 3.70 -1.16 4.86
CA MET A 38 3.42 -2.18 3.84
C MET A 38 3.36 -1.55 2.44
N LYS A 39 3.55 -2.37 1.41
CA LYS A 39 3.37 -1.90 0.02
C LYS A 39 1.90 -1.58 -0.22
N LEU A 40 1.63 -0.47 -0.90
CA LEU A 40 0.27 -0.13 -1.32
C LEU A 40 -0.27 -1.25 -2.23
N GLY A 41 -1.49 -1.73 -1.97
CA GLY A 41 -2.10 -2.85 -2.69
C GLY A 41 -1.61 -4.25 -2.29
N SER A 42 -0.73 -4.39 -1.28
CA SER A 42 -0.32 -5.71 -0.77
C SER A 42 -1.39 -6.42 0.08
N LYS A 43 -2.44 -5.71 0.50
CA LYS A 43 -3.70 -6.30 0.95
C LYS A 43 -4.74 -6.17 -0.16
N GLU A 44 -5.65 -7.12 -0.22
CA GLU A 44 -6.92 -6.95 -0.95
C GLU A 44 -7.56 -5.63 -0.54
N THR A 45 -8.16 -4.94 -1.51
CA THR A 45 -8.90 -3.69 -1.27
C THR A 45 -9.89 -3.93 -0.15
N MET A 46 -9.63 -3.36 1.03
CA MET A 46 -10.56 -3.44 2.15
C MET A 46 -11.88 -2.85 1.67
N GLN A 47 -12.95 -3.64 1.72
CA GLN A 47 -14.28 -3.11 1.47
C GLN A 47 -14.54 -2.02 2.51
N VAL A 48 -14.71 -0.79 2.04
CA VAL A 48 -14.99 0.34 2.90
C VAL A 48 -16.46 0.26 3.27
N GLU A 49 -16.74 -0.03 4.54
CA GLU A 49 -18.09 0.02 5.08
C GLU A 49 -18.62 1.45 4.96
N SER A 50 -19.86 1.60 4.49
CA SER A 50 -20.52 2.89 4.32
C SER A 50 -21.80 2.97 5.17
N ILE A 51 -22.16 4.19 5.57
CA ILE A 51 -23.41 4.50 6.27
C ILE A 51 -24.25 5.36 5.32
N SER A 52 -25.50 4.96 5.06
CA SER A 52 -26.42 5.72 4.20
C SER A 52 -26.55 7.16 4.68
N THR A 53 -26.58 8.10 3.74
CA THR A 53 -26.85 9.52 3.99
C THR A 53 -28.32 9.80 4.34
N GLY A 54 -29.21 8.81 4.18
CA GLY A 54 -30.66 8.97 4.27
C GLY A 54 -31.30 9.51 2.98
N SER A 55 -30.50 9.81 1.95
CA SER A 55 -30.95 10.19 0.61
C SER A 55 -30.45 9.19 -0.41
N LEU A 56 -31.37 8.44 -1.03
CA LEU A 56 -31.03 7.43 -2.03
C LEU A 56 -30.25 8.03 -3.22
N GLY A 57 -30.62 9.24 -3.65
CA GLY A 57 -29.93 9.91 -4.76
C GLY A 57 -28.48 10.25 -4.41
N LEU A 58 -28.23 10.68 -3.18
CA LEU A 58 -26.88 11.01 -2.73
C LEU A 58 -26.03 9.75 -2.51
N ASP A 59 -26.62 8.69 -1.94
CA ASP A 59 -25.94 7.40 -1.73
C ASP A 59 -25.49 6.77 -3.06
N ILE A 60 -26.33 6.86 -4.10
CA ILE A 60 -25.99 6.42 -5.46
C ILE A 60 -24.89 7.31 -6.04
N ALA A 61 -25.00 8.62 -5.91
CA ALA A 61 -24.01 9.56 -6.45
C ALA A 61 -22.60 9.37 -5.84
N LEU A 62 -22.54 8.99 -4.56
CA LEU A 62 -21.28 8.65 -3.88
C LEU A 62 -20.65 7.34 -4.37
N GLY A 63 -21.39 6.48 -5.07
CA GLY A 63 -20.92 5.24 -5.69
C GLY A 63 -20.62 4.09 -4.71
N ILE A 64 -20.38 4.39 -3.43
CA ILE A 64 -20.16 3.41 -2.36
C ILE A 64 -21.40 3.22 -1.46
N GLY A 65 -22.53 3.84 -1.81
CA GLY A 65 -23.80 3.71 -1.09
C GLY A 65 -23.93 4.54 0.20
N GLY A 66 -23.05 5.52 0.43
CA GLY A 66 -23.13 6.41 1.60
C GLY A 66 -21.79 6.99 2.04
N LEU A 67 -21.72 7.45 3.29
CA LEU A 67 -20.52 8.02 3.90
C LEU A 67 -19.56 6.90 4.38
N PRO A 68 -18.28 6.95 4.04
CA PRO A 68 -17.31 5.92 4.42
C PRO A 68 -16.98 5.96 5.92
N ARG A 69 -17.02 4.81 6.59
CA ARG A 69 -16.64 4.70 8.01
C ARG A 69 -15.14 4.86 8.20
N GLY A 70 -14.74 5.45 9.32
CA GLY A 70 -13.32 5.69 9.66
C GLY A 70 -12.65 6.76 8.81
N ARG A 71 -13.45 7.62 8.16
CA ARG A 71 -12.99 8.76 7.37
C ARG A 71 -13.63 10.04 7.88
N VAL A 72 -12.94 11.15 7.65
CA VAL A 72 -13.45 12.50 7.91
C VAL A 72 -14.26 12.93 6.69
N ILE A 73 -15.44 13.52 6.94
CA ILE A 73 -16.34 14.04 5.91
C ILE A 73 -16.48 15.54 6.14
N GLU A 74 -16.32 16.32 5.08
CA GLU A 74 -16.65 17.74 5.03
C GLU A 74 -17.96 17.90 4.26
N VAL A 75 -18.85 18.76 4.75
CA VAL A 75 -20.19 19.01 4.18
C VAL A 75 -20.32 20.47 3.81
#